data_AF-W6R7P6-F1
#
_entry.id   AF-W6R7P6-F1
#
_cell.length_a   1.000
_cell.length_b   1.000
_cell.length_c   1.000
_cell.angle_alpha   90.00
_cell.angle_beta   90.00
_cell.angle_gamma   90.00
#
_symmetry.space_group_name_H-M   'P 1'
#
loop_
_entity.id
_entity.type
_entity.pdbx_description
1 polymer ?
#
loop_
_entity_poly.entity_id
_entity_poly.type
_entity_poly.pdbx_seq_one_letter_code
_entity_poly.pdbx_strand_id
1 'polypeptide(L)'
;MTEESQIERKRRQARERKTAQRKRDRERRTLVGAHEFRMDMYQGTTEALERICAAGQFEEGVEAITLLLHNVAELAERDQSRFKELIKMRCHA
;
A
#
# COMPACT_ATOMS: atom_id res chain seq x y z
N MET A 1 6.72 37.74 -29.14
CA MET A 1 7.58 36.55 -29.07
C MET A 1 8.52 36.76 -27.89
N THR A 2 8.10 36.39 -26.68
CA THR A 2 8.92 36.61 -25.47
C THR A 2 10.05 35.59 -25.45
N GLU A 3 11.28 36.06 -25.59
CA GLU A 3 12.48 35.24 -25.45
C GLU A 3 12.59 34.77 -24.01
N GLU A 4 12.12 33.55 -23.74
CA GLU A 4 12.31 32.93 -22.43
C GLU A 4 13.80 32.82 -22.13
N SER A 5 14.19 33.34 -20.97
CA SER A 5 15.55 33.17 -20.46
C SER A 5 15.89 31.69 -20.35
N GLN A 6 17.15 31.32 -20.61
CA GLN A 6 17.61 29.93 -20.51
C GLN A 6 17.28 29.27 -19.15
N ILE A 7 17.19 30.08 -18.08
CA ILE A 7 16.81 29.65 -16.74
C ILE A 7 15.32 29.26 -16.68
N GLU A 8 14.45 30.04 -17.32
CA GLU A 8 13.01 29.76 -17.40
C GLU A 8 12.74 28.52 -18.27
N ARG A 9 13.47 28.38 -19.37
CA ARG A 9 13.40 27.20 -20.24
C ARG A 9 13.78 25.91 -19.50
N LYS A 10 14.84 25.93 -18.68
CA LYS A 10 15.24 24.80 -17.83
C LYS A 10 14.19 24.48 -16.76
N ARG A 11 13.63 25.52 -16.11
CA ARG A 11 12.55 25.35 -15.11
C ARG A 11 11.28 24.76 -15.73
N ARG A 12 10.89 25.20 -16.93
CA ARG A 12 9.75 24.63 -17.66
C ARG A 12 10.00 23.17 -18.01
N GLN A 13 11.15 22.84 -18.59
CA GLN A 13 11.51 21.46 -18.92
C GLN A 13 11.54 20.54 -17.68
N ALA A 14 12.04 21.01 -16.54
CA ALA A 14 12.02 20.25 -15.30
C ALA A 14 10.59 19.97 -14.80
N ARG A 15 9.70 20.96 -14.91
CA ARG A 15 8.27 20.80 -14.58
C ARG A 15 7.59 19.83 -15.53
N GLU A 16 7.81 19.95 -16.83
CA GLU A 16 7.28 19.05 -17.86
C GLU A 16 7.73 17.60 -17.63
N ARG A 17 9.02 17.39 -17.34
CA ARG A 17 9.56 16.06 -16.99
C ARG A 17 8.87 15.46 -15.78
N LYS A 18 8.70 16.26 -14.70
CA LYS A 18 8.05 15.81 -13.46
C LYS A 18 6.55 15.51 -13.67
N THR A 19 5.87 16.30 -14.49
CA THR A 19 4.47 16.06 -14.85
C THR A 19 4.33 14.81 -15.71
N ALA A 20 5.20 14.60 -16.70
CA ALA A 20 5.22 13.40 -17.53
C ALA A 20 5.57 12.14 -16.73
N GLN A 21 6.45 12.25 -15.73
CA GLN A 21 6.76 11.17 -14.80
C GLN A 21 5.54 10.81 -13.96
N ARG A 22 4.91 11.81 -13.32
CA ARG A 22 3.68 11.59 -12.53
C ARG A 22 2.54 11.01 -13.36
N LYS A 23 2.41 11.41 -14.64
CA LYS A 23 1.44 10.85 -15.57
C LYS A 23 1.72 9.36 -15.82
N ARG A 24 2.96 9.00 -16.12
CA ARG A 24 3.38 7.59 -16.29
C ARG A 24 3.18 6.76 -15.03
N ASP A 25 3.51 7.29 -13.87
CA ASP A 25 3.31 6.60 -12.60
C ASP A 25 1.82 6.41 -12.29
N ARG A 26 0.98 7.41 -12.61
CA ARG A 26 -0.47 7.32 -12.50
C ARG A 26 -1.03 6.28 -13.47
N GLU A 27 -0.60 6.30 -14.73
CA GLU A 27 -1.00 5.31 -15.74
C GLU A 27 -0.59 3.89 -15.34
N ARG A 28 0.64 3.72 -14.83
CA ARG A 28 1.13 2.43 -14.31
C ARG A 28 0.32 1.97 -13.12
N ARG A 29 0.01 2.85 -12.17
CA ARG A 29 -0.87 2.57 -11.02
C ARG A 29 -2.26 2.15 -11.48
N THR A 30 -2.85 2.85 -12.46
CA THR A 30 -4.15 2.49 -13.03
C THR A 30 -4.09 1.13 -13.74
N LEU A 31 -3.04 0.84 -14.51
CA LEU A 31 -2.88 -0.42 -15.24
C LEU A 31 -2.78 -1.64 -14.31
N VAL A 32 -2.13 -1.51 -13.15
CA VAL A 32 -2.03 -2.59 -12.16
C VAL A 32 -3.22 -2.61 -11.19
N GLY A 33 -4.27 -1.80 -11.44
CA GLY A 33 -5.43 -1.70 -10.56
C GLY A 33 -5.08 -1.20 -9.16
N ALA A 34 -4.04 -0.37 -9.01
CA ALA A 34 -3.62 0.13 -7.71
C ALA A 34 -4.69 1.05 -7.11
N HIS A 35 -5.12 0.71 -5.90
CA HIS A 35 -6.01 1.52 -5.08
C HIS A 35 -5.28 1.99 -3.81
N GLU A 36 -5.48 3.25 -3.42
CA GLU A 36 -5.00 3.74 -2.13
C GLU A 36 -5.95 3.26 -1.03
N PHE A 37 -5.41 2.50 -0.07
CA PHE A 37 -6.10 2.14 1.17
C PHE A 37 -5.51 2.95 2.32
N ARG A 38 -6.33 3.83 2.92
CA ARG A 38 -5.94 4.61 4.10
C ARG A 38 -6.67 4.07 5.31
N MET A 39 -5.91 3.74 6.36
CA MET A 39 -6.42 3.23 7.62
C MET A 39 -5.63 3.84 8.77
N ASP A 40 -6.35 4.34 9.76
CA ASP A 40 -5.74 4.77 11.01
C ASP A 40 -5.44 3.54 11.88
N MET A 41 -4.18 3.38 12.26
CA MET A 41 -3.75 2.32 13.17
C MET A 41 -3.59 2.90 14.57
N TYR A 42 -4.44 2.45 15.50
CA TYR A 42 -4.27 2.74 16.91
C TYR A 42 -3.18 1.84 17.50
N GLN A 43 -2.73 2.18 18.72
CA GLN A 43 -1.59 1.52 19.37
C GLN A 43 -1.70 -0.02 19.33
N GLY A 44 -2.85 -0.58 19.74
CA GLY A 44 -3.03 -2.04 19.76
C GLY A 44 -2.94 -2.71 18.39
N THR A 45 -3.37 -2.03 17.32
CA THR A 45 -3.24 -2.53 15.95
C THR A 45 -1.79 -2.51 15.49
N THR A 46 -1.05 -1.46 15.85
CA THR A 46 0.37 -1.30 15.50
C THR A 46 1.22 -2.36 16.20
N GLU A 47 1.01 -2.56 17.51
CA GLU A 47 1.69 -3.61 18.28
C GLU A 47 1.37 -5.02 17.76
N ALA A 48 0.12 -5.25 17.33
CA ALA A 48 -0.25 -6.51 16.70
C ALA A 48 0.49 -6.74 15.38
N LEU A 49 0.62 -5.70 14.55
CA LEU A 49 1.37 -5.76 13.30
C LEU A 49 2.86 -6.01 13.56
N GLU A 50 3.47 -5.37 14.56
CA GLU A 50 4.87 -5.62 14.93
C GLU A 50 5.10 -7.08 15.37
N ARG A 51 4.18 -7.65 16.17
CA ARG A 51 4.24 -9.07 16.55
C ARG A 51 4.15 -9.99 15.34
N ILE A 52 3.28 -9.67 14.39
CA ILE A 52 3.15 -10.41 13.13
C ILE A 52 4.43 -10.31 12.31
N CYS A 53 5.02 -9.12 12.18
CA CYS A 53 6.28 -8.92 11.47
C CYS A 53 7.41 -9.72 12.10
N ALA A 54 7.54 -9.68 13.42
CA ALA A 54 8.55 -10.46 14.14
C ALA A 54 8.35 -11.97 13.96
N ALA A 55 7.12 -12.47 14.01
CA ALA A 55 6.81 -13.89 13.84
C ALA A 55 7.01 -14.38 12.39
N GLY A 56 6.67 -13.54 11.41
CA GLY A 56 6.82 -13.83 9.98
C GLY A 56 8.17 -13.44 9.39
N GLN A 57 9.06 -12.84 10.19
CA GLN A 57 10.35 -12.29 9.75
C GLN A 57 10.22 -11.25 8.62
N PHE A 58 9.16 -10.45 8.66
CA PHE A 58 8.94 -9.37 7.70
C PHE A 58 9.72 -8.12 8.10
N GLU A 59 10.43 -7.52 7.14
CA GLU A 59 11.14 -6.26 7.34
C GLU A 59 10.18 -5.06 7.27
N GLU A 60 9.13 -5.16 6.45
CA GLU A 60 8.14 -4.11 6.25
C GLU A 60 6.73 -4.59 6.61
N GLY A 61 5.99 -3.80 7.41
CA GLY A 61 4.60 -4.13 7.76
C GLY A 61 3.65 -4.20 6.55
N VAL A 62 3.96 -3.47 5.47
CA VAL A 62 3.18 -3.52 4.22
C VAL A 62 3.28 -4.90 3.56
N GLU A 63 4.48 -5.49 3.53
CA GLU A 63 4.68 -6.85 3.01
C GLU A 63 3.88 -7.88 3.82
N ALA A 64 3.94 -7.78 5.15
CA ALA A 64 3.16 -8.62 6.04
C ALA A 64 1.65 -8.52 5.77
N ILE A 65 1.12 -7.29 5.63
CA ILE A 65 -0.30 -7.06 5.33
C ILE A 65 -0.69 -7.66 3.97
N THR A 66 0.12 -7.44 2.93
CA THR A 66 -0.15 -7.99 1.59
C THR A 66 -0.25 -9.51 1.62
N LEU A 67 0.73 -10.19 2.22
CA LEU A 67 0.73 -11.65 2.30
C LEU A 67 -0.40 -12.18 3.18
N LEU A 68 -0.71 -11.54 4.30
CA LEU A 68 -1.84 -11.92 5.13
C LEU A 68 -3.16 -11.81 4.36
N LEU A 69 -3.39 -10.73 3.63
CA LEU A 69 -4.62 -10.56 2.83
C LEU A 69 -4.78 -11.68 1.80
N HIS A 70 -3.72 -12.01 1.06
CA HIS A 70 -3.77 -13.10 0.07
C HIS A 70 -4.04 -14.46 0.72
N ASN A 71 -3.30 -14.81 1.78
CA ASN A 71 -3.46 -16.10 2.45
C ASN A 71 -4.81 -16.25 3.14
N VAL A 72 -5.33 -15.16 3.73
CA VAL A 72 -6.65 -15.16 4.39
C VAL A 72 -7.77 -15.27 3.36
N ALA A 73 -7.64 -14.62 2.20
CA ALA A 73 -8.58 -14.78 1.10
C ALA A 73 -8.60 -16.23 0.57
N GLU A 74 -7.42 -16.82 0.35
CA GLU A 74 -7.29 -18.23 -0.06
C GLU A 74 -7.87 -19.18 1.01
N LEU A 75 -7.66 -18.89 2.29
CA LEU A 75 -8.27 -19.64 3.39
C LEU A 75 -9.79 -19.53 3.37
N ALA A 76 -10.36 -18.35 3.11
CA ALA A 76 -11.80 -18.16 3.03
C ALA A 76 -12.44 -18.97 1.89
N GLU A 77 -11.75 -19.09 0.76
CA GLU A 77 -12.19 -19.91 -0.38
C GLU A 77 -12.08 -21.41 -0.11
N ARG A 78 -10.99 -21.86 0.53
CA ARG A 78 -10.73 -23.28 0.78
C ARG A 78 -11.45 -23.84 1.99
N ASP A 79 -11.53 -23.06 3.07
CA ASP A 79 -12.06 -23.48 4.36
C ASP A 79 -12.74 -22.32 5.10
N GLN A 80 -14.03 -22.17 4.83
CA GLN A 80 -14.86 -21.14 5.44
C GLN A 80 -14.95 -21.27 6.97
N SER A 81 -14.79 -22.48 7.52
CA SER A 81 -14.88 -22.70 8.97
C SER A 81 -13.67 -22.12 9.69
N ARG A 82 -12.46 -22.38 9.16
CA ARG A 82 -11.21 -21.83 9.69
C ARG A 82 -11.11 -20.33 9.50
N PHE A 83 -11.61 -19.82 8.38
CA PHE A 83 -11.71 -18.38 8.18
C PHE A 83 -12.62 -17.73 9.24
N LYS A 84 -13.80 -18.31 9.52
CA LYS A 84 -14.70 -17.81 10.58
C LYS A 84 -14.05 -17.83 11.96
N GLU A 85 -13.25 -18.84 12.26
CA GLU A 85 -12.50 -18.90 13.51
C GLU A 85 -11.44 -17.78 13.59
N LEU A 86 -10.72 -17.53 12.49
CA LEU A 86 -9.68 -16.51 12.41
C LEU A 86 -10.22 -15.09 12.66
N ILE A 87 -11.36 -14.74 12.04
CA ILE A 87 -11.95 -13.40 12.18
C ILE A 87 -12.85 -13.25 13.41
N LYS A 88 -13.03 -14.31 14.19
CA LYS A 88 -13.88 -14.27 15.39
C LYS A 88 -13.27 -13.28 16.38
N MET A 89 -14.04 -12.25 16.71
CA MET A 89 -13.64 -11.27 17.71
C MET A 89 -13.37 -11.96 19.04
N ARG A 90 -12.13 -11.91 19.50
CA ARG A 90 -11.75 -12.37 20.84
C ARG A 90 -11.92 -11.18 21.77
N CYS A 91 -13.07 -11.10 22.44
CA CYS A 91 -13.21 -10.21 23.59
C CYS A 91 -12.22 -10.70 24.65
N HIS A 92 -11.15 -9.95 24.86
CA HIS A 92 -10.40 -10.04 26.11
C HIS A 92 -11.25 -9.34 27.17
N ALA A 93 -11.88 -10.15 28.03
CA ALA A 93 -12.49 -9.68 29.28
C ALA A 93 -11.41 -9.29 30.28
#